data_AF-A0A927TVE2-F1
#
_entry.id   AF-A0A927TVE2-F1
#
_cell.length_a   1.000
_cell.length_b   1.000
_cell.length_c   1.000
_cell.angle_alpha   90.00
_cell.angle_beta   90.00
_cell.angle_gamma   90.00
#
_symmetry.space_group_name_H-M   'P 1'
#
loop_
_entity.id
_entity.type
_entity.pdbx_description
1 polymer ?
#
loop_
_entity_poly.entity_id
_entity_poly.type
_entity_poly.pdbx_seq_one_letter_code
_entity_poly.pdbx_strand_id
1 'polypeptide(L)'
;MAELVLKKAKKCAECGVAYFTFDEESCVCPSCQERNYFGCIRQYIDDEKPTVEELCTELHVPKLHIYRWIRDGRIQYIPGSGLTGIFCEECARPIEFGCVCVKCAKKARDKKKEESKKKAAV
;
A
#
# COMPACT_ATOMS: atom_id res chain seq x y z
N MET A 1 1.38 22.25 31.97
CA MET A 1 0.00 22.04 31.48
C MET A 1 0.04 20.92 30.46
N ALA A 2 -0.04 19.65 30.91
CA ALA A 2 -0.21 18.53 30.00
C ALA A 2 -1.71 18.26 29.96
N GLU A 3 -2.39 18.78 28.94
CA GLU A 3 -3.78 18.42 28.69
C GLU A 3 -3.84 16.92 28.47
N LEU A 4 -4.40 16.21 29.45
CA LEU A 4 -4.80 14.82 29.33
C LEU A 4 -5.89 14.75 28.26
N VAL A 5 -5.48 14.55 27.01
CA VAL A 5 -6.41 14.31 25.91
C VAL A 5 -7.12 13.00 26.19
N LEU A 6 -8.36 13.09 26.69
CA LEU A 6 -9.22 11.95 26.98
C LEU A 6 -9.47 11.18 25.68
N LYS A 7 -8.76 10.05 25.51
CA LYS A 7 -9.05 9.05 24.48
C LYS A 7 -10.44 8.49 24.73
N LYS A 8 -11.46 9.05 24.07
CA LYS A 8 -12.83 8.51 24.11
C LYS A 8 -12.93 7.34 23.14
N ALA A 9 -13.46 6.22 23.61
CA ALA A 9 -13.78 5.07 22.76
C ALA A 9 -15.08 5.37 22.01
N LYS A 10 -15.00 5.48 20.67
CA LYS A 10 -16.16 5.64 19.79
C LYS A 10 -16.29 4.43 18.88
N LYS A 11 -17.51 4.13 18.45
CA LYS A 11 -17.74 3.12 17.40
C LYS A 11 -17.58 3.78 16.04
N CYS A 12 -16.81 3.13 15.16
CA CYS A 12 -16.71 3.55 13.77
C CYS A 12 -18.05 3.38 13.06
N ALA A 13 -18.49 4.40 12.31
CA ALA A 13 -19.73 4.33 11.54
C ALA A 13 -19.68 3.29 10.40
N GLU A 14 -18.49 3.02 9.84
CA GLU A 14 -18.34 2.09 8.71
C GLU A 14 -18.14 0.64 9.11
N CYS A 15 -17.29 0.36 10.11
CA CYS A 15 -16.99 -1.02 10.52
C CYS A 15 -17.59 -1.42 11.87
N GLY A 16 -18.19 -0.49 12.63
CA GLY A 16 -18.73 -0.74 13.96
C GLY A 16 -17.70 -1.00 15.06
N VAL A 17 -16.41 -1.08 14.71
CA VAL A 17 -15.31 -1.34 15.65
C VAL A 17 -15.11 -0.14 16.58
N ALA A 18 -14.96 -0.41 17.87
CA ALA A 18 -14.60 0.62 18.84
C ALA A 18 -13.15 1.05 18.65
N TYR A 19 -12.91 2.35 18.46
CA TYR A 19 -11.58 2.94 18.32
C TYR A 19 -11.44 4.16 19.22
N PHE A 20 -10.20 4.48 19.57
CA PHE A 20 -9.88 5.66 20.37
C PHE A 20 -9.57 6.82 19.44
N THR A 21 -10.27 7.94 19.61
CA THR A 21 -10.02 9.18 18.89
C THR A 21 -9.74 10.32 19.86
N PHE A 22 -8.96 11.27 19.39
CA PHE A 22 -8.73 12.54 20.07
C PHE A 22 -9.70 13.61 19.56
N ASP A 23 -10.09 13.53 18.28
CA ASP A 23 -11.04 14.43 17.64
C ASP A 23 -12.50 14.02 17.95
N GLU A 24 -13.31 15.00 18.36
CA GLU A 24 -14.74 14.80 18.60
C GLU A 24 -15.57 14.71 17.31
N GLU A 25 -15.04 15.15 16.18
CA GLU A 25 -15.75 15.15 14.89
C GLU A 25 -15.47 13.92 14.03
N SER A 26 -14.39 13.17 14.30
CA SER A 26 -14.12 11.94 13.54
C SER A 26 -15.13 10.84 13.91
N CYS A 27 -15.88 10.38 12.91
CA CYS A 27 -16.85 9.28 13.01
C CYS A 27 -16.31 7.96 12.42
N VAL A 28 -15.11 7.98 11.84
CA VAL A 28 -14.53 6.86 11.10
C VAL A 28 -13.18 6.51 11.70
N CYS A 29 -12.92 5.21 11.91
CA CYS A 29 -11.63 4.79 12.43
C CYS A 29 -10.54 5.01 11.36
N PRO A 30 -9.27 5.22 11.76
CA PRO A 30 -8.18 5.45 10.81
C PRO A 30 -8.07 4.35 9.75
N SER A 31 -8.34 3.09 10.11
CA SER A 31 -8.34 1.98 9.15
C SER A 31 -9.46 2.05 8.11
N CYS A 32 -10.64 2.54 8.47
CA CYS A 32 -11.75 2.74 7.54
C CYS A 32 -11.53 3.99 6.68
N GLN A 33 -10.96 5.04 7.26
CA GLN A 33 -10.53 6.21 6.51
C GLN A 33 -9.52 5.82 5.42
N GLU A 34 -8.52 4.99 5.76
CA GLU A 34 -7.60 4.39 4.79
C GLU A 34 -8.32 3.56 3.71
N ARG A 35 -9.34 2.76 4.08
CA ARG A 35 -10.17 2.00 3.11
C ARG A 35 -10.92 2.88 2.13
N ASN A 36 -11.46 4.00 2.59
CA ASN A 36 -12.20 4.91 1.73
C ASN A 36 -11.27 5.52 0.66
N TYR A 37 -10.05 5.91 1.05
CA TYR A 37 -9.03 6.33 0.08
C TYR A 37 -8.70 5.23 -0.93
N PHE A 38 -8.59 3.96 -0.52
CA PHE A 38 -8.37 2.86 -1.47
C PHE A 38 -9.53 2.71 -2.45
N GLY A 39 -10.78 2.92 -2.00
CA GLY A 39 -11.96 2.91 -2.87
C GLY A 39 -11.89 4.02 -3.93
N CYS A 40 -11.63 5.26 -3.51
CA CYS A 40 -11.48 6.39 -4.43
C CYS A 40 -10.32 6.18 -5.41
N ILE A 41 -9.15 5.74 -4.94
CA ILE A 41 -7.99 5.46 -5.81
C ILE A 41 -8.34 4.38 -6.84
N ARG A 42 -9.02 3.31 -6.43
CA ARG A 42 -9.38 2.21 -7.32
C ARG A 42 -10.36 2.67 -8.40
N GLN A 43 -11.37 3.44 -8.01
CA GLN A 43 -12.35 3.99 -8.95
C GLN A 43 -11.68 4.95 -9.94
N TYR A 44 -10.76 5.78 -9.47
CA TYR A 44 -10.02 6.71 -10.30
C TYR A 44 -9.05 6.01 -11.28
N ILE A 45 -8.42 4.90 -10.84
CA ILE A 45 -7.59 4.04 -11.72
C ILE A 45 -8.42 3.36 -12.81
N ASP A 46 -9.64 2.90 -12.49
CA ASP A 46 -10.52 2.20 -13.42
C ASP A 46 -11.07 3.13 -14.51
N ASP A 47 -11.41 4.36 -14.14
CA ASP A 47 -12.04 5.36 -15.02
C ASP A 47 -11.03 6.01 -16.00
N GLU A 48 -9.96 6.62 -15.47
CA GLU A 48 -9.05 7.48 -16.27
C GLU A 48 -7.65 6.91 -16.48
N LYS A 49 -7.23 5.85 -15.77
CA LYS A 49 -5.82 5.40 -15.69
C LYS A 49 -4.83 6.57 -15.47
N PRO A 50 -5.10 7.42 -14.46
CA PRO A 50 -4.36 8.63 -14.14
C PRO A 50 -2.94 8.31 -13.70
N THR A 51 -2.02 9.20 -14.02
CA THR A 51 -0.63 9.10 -13.54
C THR A 51 -0.58 9.33 -12.02
N VAL A 52 0.49 8.91 -11.34
CA VAL A 52 0.68 9.16 -9.88
C VAL A 52 0.56 10.65 -9.53
N GLU A 53 0.96 11.53 -10.45
CA GLU A 53 0.88 12.98 -10.26
C GLU A 53 -0.56 13.49 -10.28
N GLU A 54 -1.39 12.93 -11.16
CA GLU A 54 -2.81 13.25 -11.27
C GLU A 54 -3.58 12.68 -10.07
N LEU A 55 -3.30 11.42 -9.68
CA LEU A 55 -3.80 10.83 -8.44
C LEU A 55 -3.47 11.67 -7.21
N CYS A 56 -2.25 12.21 -7.13
CA CYS A 56 -1.82 13.08 -6.03
C CYS A 56 -2.59 14.42 -6.04
N THR A 57 -2.92 14.92 -7.22
CA THR A 57 -3.62 16.20 -7.41
C THR A 57 -5.10 16.06 -7.07
N GLU A 58 -5.78 15.06 -7.65
CA GLU A 58 -7.23 14.87 -7.47
C GLU A 58 -7.60 14.35 -6.08
N LEU A 59 -6.84 13.40 -5.56
CA LEU A 59 -7.16 12.83 -4.24
C LEU A 59 -6.53 13.62 -3.09
N HIS A 60 -5.73 14.65 -3.40
CA HIS A 60 -4.94 15.41 -2.43
C HIS A 60 -4.09 14.53 -1.50
N VAL A 61 -3.67 13.35 -1.97
CA VAL A 61 -2.83 12.42 -1.21
C VAL A 61 -1.38 12.60 -1.65
N PRO A 62 -0.43 12.82 -0.72
CA PRO A 62 0.96 13.03 -1.10
C PRO A 62 1.59 11.79 -1.75
N LYS A 63 2.45 12.02 -2.75
CA LYS A 63 3.15 10.98 -3.53
C LYS A 63 3.80 9.90 -2.64
N LEU A 64 4.35 10.27 -1.49
CA LEU A 64 4.98 9.35 -0.54
C LEU A 64 4.01 8.27 -0.01
N HIS A 65 2.76 8.63 0.26
CA HIS A 65 1.73 7.69 0.70
C HIS A 65 1.37 6.71 -0.42
N ILE A 66 1.23 7.21 -1.64
CA ILE A 66 0.95 6.39 -2.83
C ILE A 66 2.09 5.38 -3.06
N TYR A 67 3.35 5.84 -3.06
CA TYR A 67 4.50 4.95 -3.19
C TYR A 67 4.56 3.89 -2.09
N ARG A 68 4.19 4.25 -0.86
CA ARG A 68 4.15 3.29 0.25
C ARG A 68 3.09 2.21 0.02
N TRP A 69 1.92 2.57 -0.47
CA TRP A 69 0.84 1.61 -0.76
C TRP A 69 1.15 0.70 -1.96
N ILE A 70 1.84 1.23 -2.99
CA ILE A 70 2.30 0.41 -4.12
C ILE A 70 3.39 -0.57 -3.67
N ARG A 71 4.35 -0.11 -2.83
CA ARG A 71 5.38 -0.99 -2.25
C ARG A 71 4.78 -2.09 -1.38
N ASP A 72 3.78 -1.76 -0.58
CA ASP A 72 3.06 -2.72 0.27
C ASP A 72 2.19 -3.69 -0.55
N GLY A 73 2.02 -3.45 -1.85
CA GLY A 73 1.18 -4.26 -2.73
C GLY A 73 -0.32 -4.07 -2.50
N ARG A 74 -0.74 -3.00 -1.79
CA ARG A 74 -2.14 -2.70 -1.50
C ARG A 74 -2.89 -2.08 -2.69
N ILE A 75 -2.15 -1.48 -3.63
CA ILE A 75 -2.71 -0.87 -4.84
C ILE A 75 -1.98 -1.50 -6.03
N GLN A 76 -2.76 -2.07 -6.96
CA GLN A 76 -2.26 -2.56 -8.24
C GLN A 76 -2.49 -1.47 -9.30
N TYR A 77 -1.41 -1.05 -9.94
CA TYR A 77 -1.44 -0.10 -11.05
C TYR A 77 -1.12 -0.83 -12.36
N ILE A 78 -1.83 -0.50 -13.44
CA ILE A 78 -1.74 -1.22 -14.72
C ILE A 78 -0.62 -0.61 -15.59
N PRO A 79 0.26 -1.42 -16.20
CA PRO A 79 1.39 -0.92 -16.98
C PRO A 79 0.91 -0.29 -18.29
N GLY A 80 1.19 1.00 -18.47
CA GLY A 80 0.88 1.75 -19.70
C GLY A 80 1.03 3.26 -19.56
N SER A 81 0.75 3.81 -18.38
CA SER A 81 0.89 5.24 -18.08
C SER A 81 1.97 5.47 -17.01
N GLY A 82 3.22 5.61 -17.44
CA GLY A 82 4.20 6.47 -16.76
C GLY A 82 4.70 6.10 -15.34
N LEU A 83 4.67 4.85 -14.89
CA LEU A 83 5.39 4.47 -13.67
C LEU A 83 6.90 4.28 -13.93
N THR A 84 7.61 5.39 -14.03
CA THR A 84 9.08 5.44 -14.06
C THR A 84 9.68 5.43 -12.64
N GLY A 85 9.03 4.76 -11.67
CA GLY A 85 9.26 5.05 -10.25
C GLY A 85 9.68 3.88 -9.35
N ILE A 86 9.40 2.63 -9.75
CA ILE A 86 9.75 1.46 -8.92
C ILE A 86 10.56 0.50 -9.76
N PHE A 87 11.81 0.31 -9.34
CA PHE A 87 12.77 -0.54 -10.00
C PHE A 87 13.13 -1.70 -9.09
N CYS A 88 13.31 -2.87 -9.68
CA CYS A 88 13.77 -4.05 -8.97
C CYS A 88 15.17 -3.80 -8.38
N GLU A 89 15.34 -4.01 -7.08
CA GLU A 89 16.66 -3.84 -6.44
C GLU A 89 17.72 -4.82 -6.98
N GLU A 90 17.30 -5.99 -7.48
CA GLU A 90 18.23 -6.99 -8.03
C GLU A 90 18.56 -6.83 -9.52
N CYS A 91 17.69 -6.22 -10.32
CA CYS A 91 17.91 -6.16 -11.78
C CYS A 91 17.54 -4.83 -12.44
N ALA A 92 17.19 -3.82 -11.65
CA ALA A 92 16.83 -2.47 -12.07
C ALA A 92 15.73 -2.39 -13.15
N ARG A 93 14.94 -3.46 -13.34
CA ARG A 93 13.77 -3.41 -14.23
C ARG A 93 12.62 -2.68 -13.56
N PRO A 94 11.78 -1.94 -14.31
CA PRO A 94 10.54 -1.40 -13.77
C PRO A 94 9.66 -2.55 -13.26
N ILE A 95 9.11 -2.38 -12.07
CA ILE A 95 8.19 -3.34 -11.43
C ILE A 95 6.89 -2.65 -11.05
N GLU A 96 5.81 -3.40 -11.13
CA GLU A 96 4.45 -2.91 -10.87
C GLU A 96 4.19 -2.77 -9.37
N PHE A 97 4.76 -3.66 -8.55
CA PHE A 97 4.65 -3.67 -7.10
C PHE A 97 5.79 -4.47 -6.45
N GLY A 98 6.05 -4.20 -5.18
CA GLY A 98 7.10 -4.86 -4.37
C GLY A 98 8.51 -4.26 -4.54
N CYS A 99 9.52 -4.95 -3.99
CA CYS A 99 10.94 -4.54 -4.08
C CYS A 99 11.72 -5.29 -5.18
N VAL A 100 11.25 -6.48 -5.54
CA VAL A 100 11.91 -7.36 -6.52
C VAL A 100 10.91 -7.82 -7.58
N CYS A 101 11.35 -7.89 -8.83
CA CYS A 101 10.49 -8.37 -9.92
C CYS A 101 10.15 -9.86 -9.77
N VAL A 102 9.06 -10.29 -10.37
CA VAL A 102 8.59 -11.70 -10.37
C VAL A 102 9.70 -12.67 -10.79
N LYS A 103 10.54 -12.27 -11.75
CA LYS A 103 11.68 -13.09 -12.22
C LYS A 103 12.75 -13.27 -11.13
N CYS A 104 13.11 -12.20 -10.43
CA CYS A 104 14.09 -12.24 -9.34
C CYS A 104 13.55 -12.98 -8.11
N ALA A 105 12.30 -12.70 -7.73
CA ALA A 105 11.62 -13.43 -6.66
C ALA A 105 11.57 -14.95 -6.91
N LYS A 106 11.32 -15.36 -8.16
CA LYS A 106 11.34 -16.78 -8.56
C LYS A 106 12.73 -17.39 -8.41
N LYS A 107 13.77 -16.74 -8.97
CA LYS A 107 15.17 -17.17 -8.80
C LYS A 107 15.59 -17.31 -7.33
N ALA A 108 15.17 -16.38 -6.47
CA ALA A 108 15.46 -16.45 -5.03
C ALA A 108 14.78 -17.65 -4.36
N ARG A 109 13.55 -18.01 -4.77
CA ARG A 109 12.85 -19.21 -4.29
C ARG A 109 13.49 -20.50 -4.79
N ASP A 110 13.89 -20.55 -6.05
CA ASP A 110 14.54 -21.72 -6.65
C ASP A 110 15.86 -22.06 -5.94
N LYS A 111 16.67 -21.05 -5.57
CA LYS A 111 17.90 -21.24 -4.78
C LYS A 111 17.64 -21.91 -3.42
N LYS A 112 16.62 -21.48 -2.69
CA LYS A 112 16.27 -22.06 -1.36
C LYS A 112 15.84 -23.53 -1.44
N LYS A 113 15.21 -23.93 -2.56
CA LYS A 113 14.71 -25.29 -2.74
C LYS A 113 15.83 -26.29 -2.98
N GLU A 114 16.92 -25.87 -3.62
CA GLU A 114 18.08 -26.73 -3.86
C GLU A 114 18.91 -26.96 -2.58
N GLU A 115 19.04 -25.95 -1.72
CA GLU A 115 19.73 -26.08 -0.43
C GLU A 115 19.03 -27.04 0.55
N SER A 116 17.69 -27.07 0.56
CA SER A 116 16.94 -27.97 1.44
C SER A 116 17.08 -29.44 1.06
N LYS A 117 17.41 -29.75 -0.20
CA LYS A 117 17.59 -31.13 -0.68
C LYS A 117 18.99 -31.68 -0.38
N LYS A 118 20.00 -30.81 -0.25
CA LYS A 118 21.38 -31.19 0.11
C LYS A 118 21.56 -31.48 1.60
N LYS A 119 20.71 -30.91 2.48
CA LYS A 119 20.75 -31.16 3.93
C LYS A 119 20.05 -32.44 4.41
N ALA A 120 19.38 -33.18 3.53
CA ALA A 120 18.73 -34.45 3.87
C ALA A 120 19.55 -35.70 3.47
N ALA A 121 20.76 -35.50 2.92
CA ALA A 121 21.64 -36.57 2.45
C ALA A 121 23.00 -36.60 3.19
N VAL A 122 23.12 -35.89 4.31
CA VAL A 122 24.25 -35.99 5.25
C VAL A 122 23.76 -36.51 6.59
#